data_AF-A0A966S6K1-F1
#
_entry.id   AF-A0A966S6K1-F1
#
_cell.length_a   1.000
_cell.length_b   1.000
_cell.length_c   1.000
_cell.angle_alpha   90.00
_cell.angle_beta   90.00
_cell.angle_gamma   90.00
#
_symmetry.space_group_name_H-M   'P 1'
#
loop_
_entity.id
_entity.type
_entity.pdbx_description
1 polymer ?
#
loop_
_entity_poly.entity_id
_entity_poly.type
_entity_poly.pdbx_seq_one_letter_code
_entity_poly.pdbx_strand_id
1 'polypeptide(L)'
;YKPSVVVIEYNASHLPDEDKVAKYRPYYVGDETNYYGASILAFYHLGRSRGYSLVYADQNGVNLFFVRDDLITSKGLVFKDVNDVQKLYRSPTYGKGPNGGHPHDYKMRDYLSSDQIIGRL
;
A
#
# COMPACT_ATOMS: atom_id res chain seq x y z
N TYR A 1 16.63 -13.49 2.52
CA TYR A 1 17.02 -12.08 2.73
C TYR A 1 15.93 -11.40 3.57
N LYS A 2 16.28 -10.54 4.55
CA LYS A 2 15.33 -9.87 5.48
C LYS A 2 15.69 -8.38 5.60
N PRO A 3 15.20 -7.48 4.74
CA PRO A 3 15.62 -6.08 4.72
C PRO A 3 15.21 -5.34 6.00
N SER A 4 16.01 -4.35 6.44
CA SER A 4 15.69 -3.52 7.62
C SER A 4 14.51 -2.58 7.37
N VAL A 5 14.42 -2.06 6.14
CA VAL A 5 13.39 -1.13 5.67
C VAL A 5 12.90 -1.62 4.32
N VAL A 6 11.60 -1.53 4.08
CA VAL A 6 10.98 -1.75 2.78
C VAL A 6 10.25 -0.49 2.39
N VAL A 7 10.44 -0.07 1.15
CA VAL A 7 9.70 1.03 0.53
C VAL A 7 8.92 0.44 -0.63
N ILE A 8 7.63 0.73 -0.72
CA ILE A 8 6.75 0.16 -1.74
C ILE A 8 5.78 1.20 -2.25
N GLU A 9 5.63 1.27 -3.57
CA GLU A 9 4.60 2.09 -4.18
C GLU A 9 3.21 1.49 -3.92
N TYR A 10 2.25 2.34 -3.56
CA TYR A 10 0.87 1.94 -3.34
C TYR A 10 -0.11 2.73 -4.18
N ASN A 11 -1.29 2.15 -4.38
CA ASN A 11 -2.39 2.81 -5.05
C ASN A 11 -3.18 3.64 -4.04
N ALA A 12 -2.79 4.90 -3.90
CA ALA A 12 -3.42 5.85 -3.00
C ALA A 12 -4.78 6.37 -3.51
N SER A 13 -5.22 6.02 -4.72
CA SER A 13 -6.59 6.32 -5.16
C SER A 13 -7.64 5.59 -4.34
N HIS A 14 -7.26 4.57 -3.56
CA HIS A 14 -8.14 3.86 -2.63
C HIS A 14 -8.08 4.46 -1.22
N LEU A 15 -9.25 4.61 -0.61
CA LEU A 15 -9.38 5.08 0.77
C LEU A 15 -8.74 4.09 1.77
N PRO A 16 -8.33 4.55 2.95
CA PRO A 16 -7.60 3.74 3.94
C PRO A 16 -8.35 2.50 4.48
N ASP A 17 -9.67 2.43 4.33
CA ASP A 17 -10.51 1.31 4.71
C ASP A 17 -10.77 0.31 3.55
N GLU A 18 -10.32 0.62 2.34
CA GLU A 18 -10.50 -0.25 1.17
C GLU A 18 -9.35 -1.26 1.07
N ASP A 19 -9.62 -2.55 1.25
CA ASP A 19 -8.66 -3.64 0.99
C ASP A 19 -8.75 -4.08 -0.48
N LYS A 20 -7.85 -3.54 -1.32
CA LYS A 20 -7.89 -3.74 -2.77
C LYS A 20 -6.52 -4.11 -3.31
N VAL A 21 -6.47 -5.20 -4.07
CA VAL A 21 -5.29 -5.69 -4.78
C VAL A 21 -5.66 -5.91 -6.25
N ALA A 22 -4.96 -5.23 -7.16
CA ALA A 22 -5.16 -5.45 -8.59
C ALA A 22 -4.78 -6.89 -8.96
N LYS A 23 -5.60 -7.55 -9.78
CA LYS A 23 -5.35 -8.94 -10.20
C LYS A 23 -4.07 -8.99 -11.05
N TYR A 24 -3.10 -9.80 -10.64
CA TYR A 24 -1.89 -10.02 -11.43
C TYR A 24 -2.22 -10.62 -12.79
N ARG A 25 -1.68 -10.01 -13.85
CA ARG A 25 -1.80 -10.47 -15.24
C ARG A 25 -0.40 -10.41 -15.87
N PRO A 26 0.21 -11.54 -16.26
CA PRO A 26 1.61 -11.57 -16.66
C PRO A 26 1.94 -10.75 -17.90
N TYR A 27 0.95 -10.49 -18.76
CA TYR A 27 1.09 -9.73 -20.00
C TYR A 27 0.45 -8.33 -19.93
N TYR A 28 0.04 -7.88 -18.74
CA TYR A 28 -0.54 -6.54 -18.61
C TYR A 28 0.56 -5.48 -18.64
N VAL A 29 0.49 -4.63 -19.66
CA VAL A 29 1.21 -3.36 -19.72
C VAL A 29 0.23 -2.32 -19.21
N GLY A 30 0.59 -1.58 -18.16
CA GLY A 30 -0.26 -0.57 -17.53
C GLY A 30 -0.99 0.30 -18.57
N ASP A 31 -2.26 0.58 -18.33
CA ASP A 31 -3.09 1.39 -19.25
C ASP A 31 -3.38 2.80 -18.71
N GLU A 32 -2.48 3.28 -17.85
CA GLU A 32 -2.48 4.62 -17.22
C GLU A 32 -3.73 4.95 -16.38
N THR A 33 -4.65 4.00 -16.22
CA THR A 33 -5.77 4.10 -15.30
C THR A 33 -5.34 3.87 -13.85
N ASN A 34 -6.24 4.13 -12.91
CA ASN A 34 -6.03 3.82 -11.50
C ASN A 34 -6.19 2.34 -11.13
N TYR A 35 -6.20 1.42 -12.11
CA TYR A 35 -6.18 -0.03 -11.88
C TYR A 35 -4.74 -0.57 -11.84
N TYR A 36 -4.10 -0.45 -10.69
CA TYR A 36 -2.74 -0.98 -10.48
C TYR A 36 -2.50 -1.22 -8.99
N GLY A 37 -1.40 -1.93 -8.70
CA GLY A 37 -0.87 -2.07 -7.35
C GLY A 37 -1.88 -2.61 -6.34
N ALA A 38 -1.75 -2.12 -5.11
CA ALA A 38 -2.65 -2.44 -4.01
C ALA A 38 -2.83 -1.22 -3.10
N SER A 39 -3.91 -1.22 -2.32
CA SER A 39 -4.22 -0.16 -1.35
C SER A 39 -3.28 -0.19 -0.15
N ILE A 40 -3.31 0.89 0.65
CA ILE A 40 -2.55 0.98 1.90
C ILE A 40 -2.93 -0.13 2.89
N LEU A 41 -4.22 -0.48 2.97
CA LEU A 41 -4.71 -1.52 3.87
C LEU A 41 -4.17 -2.90 3.47
N ALA A 42 -4.19 -3.20 2.17
CA ALA A 42 -3.64 -4.45 1.65
C ALA A 42 -2.14 -4.60 1.95
N PHE A 43 -1.36 -3.53 1.74
CA PHE A 43 0.06 -3.55 2.08
C PHE A 43 0.34 -3.56 3.58
N TYR A 44 -0.51 -2.93 4.39
CA TYR A 44 -0.44 -3.03 5.84
C TYR A 44 -0.58 -4.50 6.28
N HIS A 45 -1.60 -5.21 5.81
CA HIS A 45 -1.77 -6.64 6.13
C HIS A 45 -0.58 -7.49 5.68
N LEU A 46 -0.07 -7.24 4.46
CA LEU A 46 1.13 -7.92 3.97
C LEU A 46 2.34 -7.64 4.86
N GLY A 47 2.60 -6.38 5.22
CA GLY A 47 3.69 -5.99 6.09
C GLY A 47 3.60 -6.65 7.47
N ARG A 48 2.42 -6.64 8.09
CA ARG A 48 2.19 -7.31 9.38
C ARG A 48 2.45 -8.82 9.29
N SER A 49 1.99 -9.48 8.22
CA SER A 49 2.24 -10.91 8.00
C SER A 49 3.73 -11.28 7.88
N ARG A 50 4.58 -10.30 7.57
CA ARG A 50 6.04 -10.49 7.37
C ARG A 50 6.90 -9.91 8.49
N GLY A 51 6.30 -9.42 9.58
CA GLY A 51 7.03 -8.85 10.73
C GLY A 51 7.56 -7.44 10.47
N TYR A 52 6.79 -6.62 9.77
CA TYR A 52 7.08 -5.22 9.51
C TYR A 52 5.94 -4.31 9.98
N SER A 53 6.30 -3.14 10.50
CA SER A 53 5.37 -2.08 10.88
C SER A 53 5.33 -1.01 9.80
N LEU A 54 4.12 -0.58 9.44
CA LEU A 54 3.92 0.60 8.59
C LEU A 54 4.22 1.84 9.43
N VAL A 55 5.18 2.65 9.01
CA VAL A 55 5.63 3.82 9.79
C VAL A 55 5.34 5.15 9.10
N TYR A 56 5.16 5.16 7.78
CA TYR A 56 4.98 6.39 7.02
C TYR A 56 4.41 6.13 5.62
N ALA A 57 3.65 7.09 5.10
CA ALA A 57 3.35 7.24 3.68
C ALA A 57 3.86 8.61 3.23
N ASP A 58 4.49 8.68 2.06
CA ASP A 58 5.02 9.96 1.58
C ASP A 58 3.91 10.98 1.29
N GLN A 59 4.31 12.26 1.23
CA GLN A 59 3.38 13.38 1.07
C GLN A 59 2.60 13.34 -0.25
N ASN A 60 3.11 12.63 -1.26
CA ASN A 60 2.48 12.53 -2.58
C ASN A 60 1.58 11.31 -2.70
N GLY A 61 1.44 10.50 -1.64
CA GLY A 61 0.68 9.26 -1.68
C GLY A 61 1.24 8.27 -2.70
N VAL A 62 2.57 8.19 -2.84
CA VAL A 62 3.22 7.26 -3.76
C VAL A 62 3.80 6.08 -3.02
N ASN A 63 4.61 6.32 -1.98
CA ASN A 63 5.36 5.29 -1.28
C ASN A 63 4.90 5.08 0.16
N LEU A 64 4.82 3.82 0.57
CA LEU A 64 4.74 3.38 1.95
C LEU A 64 6.11 2.94 2.45
N PHE A 65 6.37 3.23 3.72
CA PHE A 65 7.60 2.86 4.40
C PHE A 65 7.29 1.89 5.52
N PHE A 66 7.99 0.76 5.49
CA PHE A 66 7.88 -0.30 6.46
C PHE A 66 9.21 -0.53 7.15
N VAL A 67 9.18 -0.65 8.48
CA VAL A 67 10.37 -0.95 9.29
C VAL A 67 10.18 -2.30 9.95
N ARG A 68 11.23 -3.10 9.96
CA ARG A 68 11.22 -4.43 10.56
C ARG A 68 11.00 -4.34 12.08
N ASP A 69 10.07 -5.13 12.61
CA ASP A 69 9.61 -5.01 14.00
C ASP A 69 10.74 -5.18 15.03
N ASP A 70 11.66 -6.12 14.78
CA ASP A 70 12.81 -6.39 15.67
C ASP A 70 13.74 -5.17 15.84
N LEU A 71 13.85 -4.31 14.82
CA LEU A 71 14.65 -3.08 14.88
C LEU A 71 13.95 -1.98 15.66
N ILE A 72 12.61 -1.89 15.57
CA ILE A 72 11.85 -0.92 16.36
C ILE A 72 12.05 -1.19 17.84
N THR A 73 11.92 -2.46 18.26
CA THR A 73 12.10 -2.85 19.66
C THR A 73 13.56 -2.76 20.10
N SER A 74 14.49 -3.39 19.38
CA SER A 74 15.90 -3.48 19.83
C SER A 74 16.64 -2.14 19.86
N LYS A 75 16.20 -1.16 19.04
CA LYS A 75 16.80 0.18 19.01
C LYS A 75 15.93 1.25 19.68
N GLY A 76 14.78 0.87 20.25
CA GLY A 76 13.85 1.83 20.88
C GLY A 76 13.36 2.92 19.92
N LEU A 77 13.12 2.58 18.66
CA LEU A 77 12.65 3.55 17.67
C LEU A 77 11.19 3.92 17.95
N VAL A 78 10.87 5.20 17.86
CA VAL A 78 9.51 5.71 18.03
C VAL A 78 9.06 6.37 16.74
N PHE A 79 7.94 5.90 16.20
CA PHE A 79 7.29 6.47 15.04
C PHE A 79 5.89 6.93 15.43
N LYS A 80 5.54 8.16 15.02
CA LYS A 80 4.19 8.69 15.23
C LYS A 80 3.19 7.88 14.40
N ASP A 81 2.04 7.54 14.99
CA ASP A 81 0.92 6.85 14.34
C ASP A 81 1.29 5.49 13.71
N VAL A 82 2.34 4.83 14.20
CA VAL A 82 2.78 3.51 13.70
C VAL A 82 1.63 2.51 13.63
N ASN A 83 1.49 1.84 12.49
CA ASN A 83 0.42 0.88 12.19
C ASN A 83 -1.02 1.45 12.20
N ASP A 84 -1.20 2.77 12.35
CA ASP A 84 -2.50 3.44 12.22
C ASP A 84 -2.73 3.82 10.76
N VAL A 85 -3.30 2.90 9.99
CA VAL A 85 -3.53 3.06 8.54
C VAL A 85 -4.31 4.33 8.21
N GLN A 86 -5.30 4.68 9.03
CA GLN A 86 -6.15 5.85 8.84
C GLN A 86 -5.37 7.16 8.97
N LYS A 87 -4.52 7.28 10.00
CA LYS A 87 -3.71 8.49 10.20
C LYS A 87 -2.51 8.60 9.25
N LEU A 88 -1.93 7.46 8.89
CA LEU A 88 -0.77 7.41 8.00
C LEU A 88 -1.15 7.60 6.54
N TYR A 89 -2.39 7.30 6.14
CA TYR A 89 -2.84 7.45 4.76
C TYR A 89 -2.63 8.87 4.22
N ARG A 90 -2.18 8.92 2.96
CA ARG A 90 -2.07 10.12 2.14
C ARG A 90 -2.75 9.87 0.81
N SER A 91 -3.55 10.83 0.36
CA SER A 91 -4.12 10.81 -0.98
C SER A 91 -3.06 11.16 -2.02
N PRO A 92 -3.18 10.68 -3.26
CA PRO A 92 -2.28 11.03 -4.33
C PRO A 92 -2.44 12.52 -4.70
N THR A 93 -1.33 13.18 -5.05
CA THR A 93 -1.33 14.62 -5.40
C THR A 93 -0.77 14.91 -6.79
N TYR A 94 -0.65 13.88 -7.63
CA TYR A 94 0.04 13.92 -8.93
C TYR A 94 -0.90 13.87 -10.14
N GLY A 95 -2.22 13.86 -9.94
CA GLY A 95 -3.19 13.74 -11.02
C GLY A 95 -4.56 14.36 -10.71
N LYS A 96 -5.50 14.16 -11.63
CA LYS A 96 -6.87 14.70 -11.55
C LYS A 96 -7.94 13.61 -11.42
N GLY A 97 -7.53 12.34 -11.34
CA GLY A 97 -8.45 11.22 -11.18
C GLY A 97 -8.96 11.08 -9.74
N PRO A 98 -9.59 9.94 -9.41
CA PRO A 98 -10.10 9.68 -8.07
C PRO A 98 -9.05 9.95 -6.98
N ASN A 99 -9.44 10.76 -6.00
CA ASN A 99 -8.61 11.20 -4.88
C ASN A 99 -7.30 11.92 -5.26
N GLY A 100 -7.16 12.43 -6.49
CA GLY A 100 -5.97 13.17 -6.96
C GLY A 100 -4.92 12.31 -7.67
N GLY A 101 -5.29 11.11 -8.11
CA GLY A 101 -4.39 10.14 -8.75
C GLY A 101 -4.60 10.00 -10.26
N HIS A 102 -4.31 8.80 -10.77
CA HIS A 102 -4.53 8.42 -12.17
C HIS A 102 -6.02 8.44 -12.57
N PRO A 103 -6.34 8.61 -13.87
CA PRO A 103 -7.71 8.49 -14.39
C PRO A 103 -8.44 7.24 -13.92
N HIS A 104 -9.76 7.36 -13.72
CA HIS A 104 -10.59 6.23 -13.31
C HIS A 104 -10.53 5.07 -14.32
N ASP A 105 -10.50 3.84 -13.82
CA ASP A 105 -10.60 2.63 -14.63
C ASP A 105 -11.99 2.47 -15.27
N TYR A 106 -12.12 2.96 -16.51
CA TYR A 106 -13.34 2.81 -17.32
C TYR A 106 -13.66 1.36 -17.69
N LYS A 107 -12.73 0.41 -17.52
CA LYS A 107 -12.97 -1.02 -17.74
C LYS A 107 -13.64 -1.70 -16.55
N MET A 108 -13.79 -0.99 -15.43
CA MET A 108 -14.44 -1.46 -14.20
C MET A 108 -13.91 -2.82 -13.74
N ARG A 109 -12.59 -3.00 -13.72
CA ARG A 109 -11.97 -4.28 -13.37
C ARG A 109 -12.09 -4.54 -11.87
N ASP A 110 -12.32 -5.80 -11.53
CA ASP A 110 -12.40 -6.24 -10.14
C ASP A 110 -11.04 -6.23 -9.43
N TYR A 111 -11.09 -5.99 -8.13
CA TYR A 111 -9.98 -6.16 -7.20
C TYR A 111 -10.15 -7.46 -6.38
N LEU A 112 -9.04 -7.98 -5.88
CA LEU A 112 -8.99 -8.98 -4.82
C LEU A 112 -8.81 -8.27 -3.47
N SER A 113 -9.07 -8.97 -2.36
CA SER A 113 -8.64 -8.53 -1.02
C SER A 113 -7.31 -9.18 -0.62
N SER A 114 -6.58 -8.56 0.29
CA SER A 114 -5.34 -9.10 0.82
C SER A 114 -5.52 -10.46 1.51
N ASP A 115 -6.65 -10.68 2.19
CA ASP A 115 -6.99 -11.96 2.82
C ASP A 115 -7.07 -13.13 1.83
N GLN A 116 -7.54 -12.86 0.61
CA GLN A 116 -7.62 -13.88 -0.45
C GLN A 116 -6.25 -14.34 -0.94
N ILE A 117 -5.20 -13.54 -0.72
CA ILE A 117 -3.88 -13.72 -1.32
C ILE A 117 -2.84 -14.13 -0.27
N ILE A 118 -2.79 -13.47 0.89
CA ILE A 118 -1.71 -13.66 1.88
C ILE A 118 -1.70 -15.10 2.42
N GLY A 119 -2.86 -15.71 2.67
CA GLY A 119 -2.95 -17.11 3.13
C GLY A 119 -2.54 -18.17 2.09
N ARG A 120 -2.18 -17.75 0.87
CA ARG A 120 -1.74 -18.62 -0.23
C ARG A 120 -0.26 -18.44 -0.59
N LEU A 121 0.45 -17.54 0.12
CA LEU A 121 1.87 -17.21 -0.09
C LEU A 121 2.76 -17.86 0.97
#